data_AF-A0A1X7UKQ7-F1
#
_entry.id   AF-A0A1X7UKQ7-F1
#
_cell.length_a   1.000
_cell.length_b   1.000
_cell.length_c   1.000
_cell.angle_alpha   90.00
_cell.angle_beta   90.00
_cell.angle_gamma   90.00
#
_symmetry.space_group_name_H-M   'P 1'
#
loop_
_entity.id
_entity.type
_entity.pdbx_description
1 polymer ?
#
loop_
_entity_poly.entity_id
_entity_poly.type
_entity_poly.pdbx_seq_one_letter_code
_entity_poly.pdbx_strand_id
1 'polypeptide(L)'
;METLTGFKWMGNLDHTLLEKGEEVLFAFEEAIGVMFGTTVLDKDGVSGAAVTGEMAAYLYSNGETFSSLLEDIHLFKIWSSCLKQFLFYMSLKRNDRSL
;
A
#
# COMPACT_ATOMS: atom_id res chain seq x y z
N MET A 1 -3.69 -9.36 5.01
CA MET A 1 -2.72 -10.17 5.78
C MET A 1 -2.12 -9.23 6.81
N GLU A 2 -1.97 -9.65 8.07
CA GLU A 2 -1.43 -8.79 9.13
C GLU A 2 -0.10 -9.39 9.61
N THR A 3 0.93 -8.56 9.82
CA THR A 3 2.24 -8.99 10.33
C THR A 3 2.51 -8.39 11.71
N LEU A 4 3.43 -9.02 12.46
CA LEU A 4 3.99 -8.42 13.68
C LEU A 4 4.66 -7.09 13.34
N THR A 5 4.70 -6.18 14.32
CA THR A 5 5.35 -4.88 14.20
C THR A 5 6.85 -5.03 13.89
N GLY A 6 7.36 -4.17 13.01
CA GLY A 6 8.73 -4.18 12.52
C GLY A 6 8.86 -4.58 11.03
N PHE A 7 9.45 -3.68 10.25
CA PHE A 7 9.70 -3.83 8.80
C PHE A 7 10.41 -5.13 8.39
N LYS A 8 11.24 -5.70 9.28
CA LYS A 8 11.89 -7.01 9.08
C LYS A 8 10.89 -8.13 8.78
N TRP A 9 9.73 -8.12 9.41
CA TRP A 9 8.70 -9.13 9.18
C TRP A 9 7.98 -8.92 7.84
N MET A 10 7.82 -7.67 7.41
CA MET A 10 7.22 -7.34 6.12
C MET A 10 8.14 -7.71 4.96
N GLY A 11 9.45 -7.46 5.06
CA GLY A 11 10.42 -7.90 4.04
C GLY A 11 10.51 -9.41 3.89
N ASN A 12 10.45 -10.17 5.00
CA ASN A 12 10.43 -11.63 4.95
C ASN A 12 9.15 -12.19 4.30
N LEU A 13 8.01 -11.56 4.59
CA LEU A 13 6.75 -11.94 3.97
C LEU A 13 6.76 -11.64 2.47
N ASP A 14 7.26 -10.47 2.08
CA ASP A 14 7.39 -10.09 0.66
C ASP A 14 8.30 -11.05 -0.10
N HIS A 15 9.46 -11.42 0.47
CA HIS A 15 10.32 -12.47 -0.10
C HIS A 15 9.58 -13.80 -0.32
N THR A 16 8.76 -14.22 0.66
CA THR A 16 7.97 -15.46 0.55
C THR A 16 6.88 -15.37 -0.53
N LEU A 17 6.35 -14.17 -0.78
CA LEU A 17 5.34 -13.94 -1.80
C LEU A 17 5.95 -13.85 -3.20
N LEU A 18 7.11 -13.21 -3.33
CA LEU A 18 7.91 -13.22 -4.55
C LEU A 18 8.25 -14.64 -5.01
N GLU A 19 8.66 -15.52 -4.08
CA GLU A 19 8.89 -16.95 -4.37
C GLU A 19 7.63 -17.68 -4.87
N LYS A 20 6.43 -17.18 -4.53
CA LYS A 20 5.14 -17.72 -4.99
C LYS A 20 4.64 -17.05 -6.28
N GLY A 21 5.42 -16.15 -6.87
CA GLY A 21 5.02 -15.36 -8.05
C GLY A 21 3.99 -14.27 -7.73
N GLU A 22 3.85 -13.89 -6.47
CA GLU A 22 3.01 -12.79 -6.01
C GLU A 22 3.87 -11.53 -5.83
N GLU A 23 3.28 -10.37 -6.10
CA GLU A 23 3.97 -9.09 -5.96
C GLU A 23 3.24 -8.20 -4.97
N VAL A 24 3.99 -7.71 -3.98
CA VAL A 24 3.49 -6.73 -3.04
C VAL A 24 3.50 -5.37 -3.71
N LEU A 25 2.34 -4.74 -3.79
CA LEU A 25 2.23 -3.40 -4.37
C LEU A 25 2.56 -2.31 -3.37
N PHE A 26 2.15 -2.54 -2.12
CA PHE A 26 2.22 -1.53 -1.09
C PHE A 26 2.23 -2.18 0.30
N ALA A 27 3.16 -1.74 1.15
CA ALA A 27 3.18 -2.04 2.56
C ALA A 27 3.40 -0.74 3.36
N PHE A 28 2.72 -0.64 4.51
CA PHE A 28 2.81 0.50 5.41
C PHE A 28 2.82 0.06 6.87
N GLU A 29 3.57 0.79 7.69
CA GLU A 29 3.60 0.67 9.15
C GLU A 29 3.37 2.05 9.78
N GLU A 30 2.61 2.08 10.89
CA GLU A 30 2.23 3.29 11.64
C GLU A 30 3.42 4.22 11.96
N ALA A 31 4.63 3.67 12.11
CA ALA A 31 5.88 4.39 12.32
C ALA A 31 6.45 5.04 11.02
N ILE A 32 5.58 5.61 10.18
CA ILE A 32 5.90 6.31 8.91
C ILE A 32 6.71 5.41 7.94
N GLY A 33 6.62 4.09 8.09
CA GLY A 33 7.28 3.16 7.20
C GLY A 33 6.40 2.92 5.97
N VAL A 34 6.88 3.26 4.78
CA VAL A 34 6.19 2.98 3.51
C VAL A 34 7.10 2.20 2.58
N MET A 35 6.53 1.29 1.81
CA MET A 35 7.21 0.52 0.78
C MET A 35 6.26 0.37 -0.41
N PHE A 36 6.75 0.69 -1.61
CA PHE A 36 6.00 0.61 -2.86
C PHE A 36 6.67 -0.41 -3.78
N GLY A 37 5.92 -1.43 -4.18
CA GLY A 37 6.45 -2.55 -4.95
C GLY A 37 7.41 -3.44 -4.14
N THR A 38 8.16 -4.27 -4.87
CA THR A 38 9.15 -5.23 -4.35
C THR A 38 10.59 -4.85 -4.70
N THR A 39 10.80 -3.63 -5.22
CA THR A 39 12.10 -3.15 -5.72
C THR A 39 13.08 -2.91 -4.57
N VAL A 40 12.58 -2.42 -3.43
CA VAL A 40 13.37 -2.17 -2.22
C VAL A 40 12.60 -2.74 -1.04
N LEU A 41 13.14 -3.79 -0.42
CA LEU A 41 12.53 -4.44 0.76
C LEU A 41 12.85 -3.68 2.06
N ASP A 42 12.75 -2.35 2.02
CA ASP A 42 13.00 -1.45 3.15
C ASP A 42 12.12 -0.20 3.03
N LYS A 43 12.14 0.65 4.06
CA LYS A 43 11.40 1.92 4.08
C LYS A 43 11.90 2.84 2.96
N ASP A 44 11.00 3.20 2.05
CA ASP A 44 11.30 4.09 0.93
C ASP A 44 10.40 5.33 0.94
N GLY A 45 10.85 6.35 1.68
CA GLY A 45 10.18 7.64 1.73
C GLY A 45 10.27 8.45 0.44
N VAL A 46 11.26 8.19 -0.43
CA VAL A 46 11.42 8.91 -1.70
C VAL A 46 10.38 8.44 -2.70
N SER A 47 10.24 7.13 -2.86
CA SER A 47 9.15 6.56 -3.66
C SER A 47 7.79 6.92 -3.08
N GLY A 48 7.65 6.93 -1.74
CA GLY A 48 6.43 7.42 -1.10
C GLY A 48 6.09 8.87 -1.42
N ALA A 49 7.08 9.77 -1.44
CA ALA A 49 6.88 11.15 -1.85
C ALA A 49 6.49 11.27 -3.33
N ALA A 50 7.13 10.49 -4.22
CA ALA A 50 6.82 10.47 -5.64
C ALA A 50 5.38 10.01 -5.91
N VAL A 51 4.96 8.89 -5.32
CA VAL A 51 3.59 8.37 -5.45
C VAL A 51 2.58 9.34 -4.86
N THR A 52 2.87 9.94 -3.69
CA THR A 52 1.98 10.95 -3.09
C THR A 52 1.87 12.19 -3.98
N GLY A 53 2.95 12.62 -4.62
CA GLY A 53 2.96 13.72 -5.59
C GLY A 53 2.13 13.42 -6.84
N GLU A 54 2.20 12.19 -7.35
CA GLU A 54 1.36 11.73 -8.45
C GLU A 54 -0.12 11.72 -8.07
N MET A 55 -0.47 11.20 -6.88
CA MET A 55 -1.83 11.25 -6.35
C MET A 55 -2.33 12.70 -6.22
N ALA A 56 -1.48 13.61 -5.75
CA ALA A 56 -1.80 15.04 -5.66
C ALA A 56 -2.13 15.63 -7.03
N ALA A 57 -1.30 15.36 -8.03
CA ALA A 57 -1.47 15.84 -9.39
C ALA A 57 -2.75 15.28 -10.03
N TYR A 58 -3.04 14.00 -9.81
CA TYR A 58 -4.24 13.33 -10.28
C TYR A 58 -5.51 13.95 -9.68
N LEU A 59 -5.57 14.09 -8.34
CA LEU A 59 -6.71 14.72 -7.66
C LEU A 59 -6.92 16.16 -8.15
N TYR A 60 -5.84 16.93 -8.25
CA TYR A 60 -5.91 18.30 -8.77
C TYR A 60 -6.48 18.34 -10.19
N SER A 61 -6.08 17.40 -11.07
CA SER A 61 -6.60 17.30 -12.44
C SER A 61 -8.10 16.98 -12.50
N ASN A 62 -8.63 16.32 -11.47
CA ASN A 62 -10.05 15.99 -11.32
C ASN A 62 -10.85 17.03 -10.52
N GLY A 63 -10.20 18.12 -10.07
CA GLY A 63 -10.83 19.13 -9.23
C GLY A 63 -11.08 18.69 -7.78
N GLU A 64 -10.41 17.62 -7.34
CA GLU A 64 -10.51 17.05 -6.01
C GLU A 64 -9.31 17.46 -5.13
N THR A 65 -9.44 17.23 -3.82
CA THR A 65 -8.39 17.54 -2.84
C THR A 65 -8.00 16.31 -2.05
N PHE A 66 -6.86 16.35 -1.38
CA PHE A 66 -6.49 15.29 -0.43
C PHE A 66 -7.51 15.13 0.69
N SER A 67 -8.10 16.22 1.17
CA SER A 67 -9.10 16.18 2.22
C SER A 67 -10.35 15.44 1.78
N SER A 68 -10.85 15.69 0.57
CA SER A 68 -12.01 14.97 0.03
C SER A 68 -11.72 13.49 -0.12
N LEU A 69 -10.54 13.11 -0.64
CA LEU A 69 -10.14 11.71 -0.72
C LEU A 69 -10.05 11.04 0.67
N LEU A 70 -9.51 11.73 1.67
CA LEU A 70 -9.43 11.20 3.03
C LEU A 70 -10.80 11.04 3.67
N GLU A 71 -11.72 11.98 3.43
CA GLU A 71 -13.12 11.88 3.86
C GLU A 71 -13.81 10.68 3.22
N ASP A 72 -13.64 10.47 1.91
CA ASP A 72 -14.20 9.32 1.20
C ASP A 72 -13.66 7.99 1.74
N ILE A 73 -12.34 7.90 1.96
CA ILE A 73 -11.71 6.73 2.57
C ILE A 73 -12.19 6.55 4.01
N HIS A 74 -12.38 7.62 4.78
CA HIS A 74 -12.86 7.55 6.15
C HIS A 74 -14.30 7.07 6.22
N LEU A 75 -15.17 7.58 5.35
CA LEU A 75 -16.56 7.13 5.21
C LEU A 75 -16.63 5.67 4.78
N PHE A 76 -15.82 5.29 3.78
CA PHE A 76 -15.70 3.89 3.36
C PHE A 76 -15.18 2.99 4.49
N LYS A 77 -14.18 3.46 5.25
CA LYS A 77 -13.68 2.76 6.43
C LYS A 77 -14.72 2.67 7.53
N ILE A 78 -15.51 3.69 7.83
CA ILE A 78 -16.61 3.59 8.82
C ILE A 78 -17.60 2.53 8.38
N TRP A 79 -17.97 2.56 7.10
CA TRP A 79 -18.89 1.59 6.51
C TRP A 79 -18.32 0.16 6.58
N SER A 80 -17.03 0.00 6.28
CA SER A 80 -16.30 -1.27 6.36
C SER A 80 -15.90 -1.70 7.79
N SER A 81 -15.74 -0.78 8.73
CA SER A 81 -15.38 -1.05 10.14
C SER A 81 -16.60 -1.45 10.95
N CYS A 82 -17.79 -1.00 10.56
CA CYS A 82 -19.04 -1.67 10.91
C CYS A 82 -19.02 -3.17 10.52
N LEU A 83 -18.04 -3.60 9.72
CA LEU A 83 -17.81 -4.95 9.22
C LEU A 83 -16.48 -5.63 9.67
N LYS A 84 -15.42 -4.94 10.16
CA LYS A 84 -14.24 -5.40 10.99
C LYS A 84 -13.02 -4.45 10.86
N GLN A 85 -12.11 -4.44 11.85
CA GLN A 85 -10.91 -3.57 11.94
C GLN A 85 -9.62 -4.29 11.48
N PHE A 86 -8.75 -3.65 10.66
CA PHE A 86 -7.59 -4.34 10.03
C PHE A 86 -6.34 -3.46 9.75
N LEU A 87 -5.16 -4.10 9.89
CA LEU A 87 -3.91 -3.80 9.18
C LEU A 87 -4.09 -4.08 7.67
N PHE A 88 -3.61 -3.19 6.80
CA PHE A 88 -3.88 -3.27 5.36
C PHE A 88 -2.66 -3.71 4.54
N TYR A 89 -2.87 -4.69 3.66
CA TYR A 89 -1.85 -5.31 2.81
C TYR A 89 -2.47 -5.63 1.45
N MET A 90 -1.86 -5.18 0.35
CA MET A 90 -2.39 -5.39 -1.01
C MET A 90 -1.35 -6.13 -1.86
N SER A 91 -1.69 -7.37 -2.25
CA SER A 91 -0.89 -8.23 -3.13
C SER A 91 -1.68 -8.49 -4.42
N LEU A 92 -1.02 -8.41 -5.57
CA LEU A 92 -1.57 -8.87 -6.85
C LEU A 92 -0.84 -10.15 -7.30
N LYS A 93 -1.62 -11.13 -7.78
CA LYS A 93 -1.06 -12.25 -8.55
C LYS A 93 -0.71 -11.77 -9.94
N ARG A 94 0.57 -11.82 -10.29
CA ARG A 94 1.01 -11.63 -11.68
C ARG A 94 0.39 -12.75 -12.53
N ASN A 95 -0.48 -12.38 -13.47
CA ASN A 95 -1.00 -13.32 -14.45
C ASN A 95 0.06 -13.46 -15.54
N ASP A 96 0.68 -14.65 -15.64
CA ASP A 96 1.71 -14.97 -16.61
C ASP A 96 1.09 -15.05 -18.01
N ARG A 97 0.93 -13.89 -18.66
CA ARG A 97 0.76 -13.81 -20.11
C ARG A 97 2.14 -13.61 -20.72
N SER A 98 2.76 -14.74 -21.04
CA SER A 98 3.88 -14.85 -21.96
C SER A 98 3.57 -14.09 -23.26
N LEU A 99 4.48 -13.18 -23.63
CA LEU A 99 4.72 -12.76 -25.01
C LEU A 99 5.90 -13.57 -25.54
#